data_AF-A0A1J9QDD8-F1
#
_entry.id   AF-A0A1J9QDD8-F1
#
_cell.length_a   1.000
_cell.length_b   1.000
_cell.length_c   1.000
_cell.angle_alpha   90.00
_cell.angle_beta   90.00
_cell.angle_gamma   90.00
#
_symmetry.space_group_name_H-M   'P 1'
#
loop_
_entity.id
_entity.type
_entity.pdbx_description
1 polymer ?
#
loop_
_entity_poly.entity_id
_entity_poly.type
_entity_poly.pdbx_seq_one_letter_code
_entity_poly.pdbx_strand_id
1 'polypeptide(L)' 'MENSCARPSAPQRALDLGTGTGIWALDFADHYPSSEVIGLDLSPIQPNWVPPNIKFYVDDVEKDWTYGPDEAFNIIHAR' A
#
# COMPACT_ATOMS: atom_id res chain seq x y z
N MET A 1 -11.07 29.90 -20.55
CA MET A 1 -9.91 29.97 -19.64
C MET A 1 -10.35 29.42 -18.30
N GLU A 2 -10.32 28.09 -18.14
CA GLU A 2 -10.29 27.46 -16.82
C GLU A 2 -9.36 26.26 -16.97
N ASN A 3 -8.11 26.43 -16.54
CA ASN A 3 -7.23 25.29 -16.32
C ASN A 3 -7.81 24.55 -15.12
N SER A 4 -8.70 23.59 -15.40
CA SER A 4 -9.06 22.55 -14.44
C SER A 4 -7.79 21.73 -14.21
N CYS A 5 -7.00 22.16 -13.23
CA CYS A 5 -6.01 21.31 -12.61
C CYS A 5 -6.80 20.16 -11.99
N ALA A 6 -6.97 19.06 -12.74
CA ALA A 6 -7.62 17.87 -12.23
C ALA A 6 -6.94 17.54 -10.90
N ARG A 7 -7.73 17.46 -9.81
CA ARG A 7 -7.19 16.92 -8.56
C ARG A 7 -6.52 15.60 -8.93
N PRO A 8 -5.29 15.32 -8.45
CA PRO A 8 -4.72 13.99 -8.60
C PRO A 8 -5.78 13.00 -8.15
N SER A 9 -6.12 12.04 -9.01
CA SER A 9 -7.03 10.96 -8.64
C SER A 9 -6.49 10.31 -7.37
N ALA A 10 -7.38 9.89 -6.46
CA ALA A 10 -6.97 9.18 -5.26
C ALA A 10 -6.03 8.02 -5.65
N PRO A 11 -4.94 7.80 -4.89
CA PRO A 11 -3.98 6.75 -5.19
C PRO A 11 -4.71 5.42 -5.31
N GLN A 12 -4.48 4.65 -6.36
CA GLN A 12 -5.18 3.38 -6.59
C GLN A 12 -4.48 2.22 -5.89
N ARG A 13 -3.14 2.24 -5.83
CA ARG A 13 -2.34 1.22 -5.13
C ARG A 13 -1.24 1.85 -4.28
N ALA A 14 -1.10 1.35 -3.05
CA ALA A 14 -0.06 1.74 -2.10
C ALA A 14 0.70 0.51 -1.58
N LEU A 15 2.00 0.69 -1.34
CA LEU A 15 2.91 -0.33 -0.82
C LEU A 15 3.64 0.19 0.42
N ASP A 16 3.64 -0.59 1.50
CA ASP A 16 4.33 -0.29 2.77
C ASP A 16 5.41 -1.35 3.03
N LEU A 17 6.69 -0.96 2.92
CA LEU A 17 7.85 -1.82 3.10
C LEU A 17 8.38 -1.74 4.52
N GLY A 18 8.59 -2.90 5.15
CA GLY A 18 8.92 -2.94 6.57
C GLY A 18 7.75 -2.43 7.41
N THR A 19 6.55 -2.91 7.09
CA THR A 19 5.29 -2.39 7.65
C THR A 19 5.23 -2.51 9.18
N GLY A 20 5.99 -3.43 9.77
CA GLY A 20 6.01 -3.71 11.19
C GLY A 20 4.61 -4.07 11.67
N THR A 21 4.12 -3.36 12.68
CA THR A 21 2.74 -3.52 13.20
C THR A 21 1.62 -3.12 12.22
N GLY A 22 1.93 -2.52 11.07
CA GLY A 22 0.93 -2.17 10.06
C GLY A 22 0.24 -0.82 10.22
N ILE A 23 0.62 0.00 11.21
CA ILE A 23 -0.07 1.27 11.54
C ILE A 23 -0.21 2.20 10.33
N TRP A 24 0.86 2.40 9.56
CA TRP A 24 0.80 3.29 8.41
C TRP A 24 -0.12 2.76 7.32
N ALA A 25 -0.01 1.47 7.00
CA ALA A 25 -0.84 0.84 5.99
C ALA A 25 -2.32 0.84 6.38
N LEU A 26 -2.64 0.60 7.66
CA LEU A 26 -4.00 0.66 8.19
C LEU A 26 -4.58 2.07 8.11
N ASP A 27 -3.85 3.07 8.61
CA ASP A 27 -4.28 4.47 8.54
C ASP A 27 -4.51 4.88 7.08
N PHE A 28 -3.63 4.48 6.17
CA PHE A 28 -3.78 4.77 4.74
C PHE A 28 -5.03 4.11 4.14
N ALA A 29 -5.26 2.82 4.46
CA ALA A 29 -6.42 2.07 3.98
C ALA A 29 -7.75 2.69 4.44
N ASP A 30 -7.80 3.21 5.68
CA ASP A 30 -8.97 3.90 6.23
C ASP A 30 -9.21 5.26 5.55
N HIS A 31 -8.14 6.01 5.24
CA HIS A 31 -8.25 7.31 4.54
C HIS A 31 -8.64 7.16 3.07
N TYR A 32 -8.23 6.05 2.43
CA TYR A 32 -8.53 5.77 1.04
C TYR A 32 -9.18 4.39 0.85
N PRO A 33 -10.48 4.23 1.16
CA PRO A 33 -11.17 2.94 1.09
C PRO A 33 -11.22 2.31 -0.31
N SER A 34 -11.03 3.11 -1.36
CA SER A 34 -10.98 2.64 -2.75
C SER A 34 -9.61 2.17 -3.21
N SER A 35 -8.56 2.38 -2.40
CA SER A 35 -7.18 2.02 -2.74
C SER A 35 -6.87 0.60 -2.29
N GLU A 36 -6.09 -0.13 -3.08
CA GLU A 36 -5.46 -1.36 -2.63
C GLU A 36 -4.16 -1.02 -1.87
N VAL A 37 -4.05 -1.52 -0.65
CA VAL A 37 -2.86 -1.35 0.19
C VAL A 37 -2.19 -2.69 0.41
N ILE A 38 -0.88 -2.75 0.19
CA ILE A 38 -0.07 -3.94 0.41
C ILE A 38 1.00 -3.59 1.44
N GLY A 39 1.09 -4.35 2.53
CA GLY A 39 2.18 -4.25 3.49
C GLY A 39 3.10 -5.48 3.40
N LEU A 40 4.41 -5.25 3.35
CA LEU A 40 5.44 -6.28 3.34
C LEU A 40 6.29 -6.19 4.61
N ASP A 41 6.51 -7.31 5.26
CA ASP A 41 7.44 -7.44 6.39
C ASP A 41 8.06 -8.84 6.41
N LEU A 42 9.23 -9.00 7.03
CA LEU A 42 9.82 -10.33 7.24
C LEU A 42 9.09 -11.15 8.32
N SER A 43 8.22 -10.50 9.09
CA SER A 43 7.53 -11.09 10.23
C SER A 43 6.02 -10.87 10.18
N PRO A 44 5.21 -11.89 10.54
CA PRO A 44 3.75 -11.78 10.59
C PRO A 44 3.28 -11.16 11.91
N ILE A 45 3.64 -9.90 12.16
CA ILE A 45 3.34 -9.18 13.41
C ILE A 45 2.14 -8.22 13.31
N GLN A 46 1.38 -8.32 12.23
CA GLN A 46 0.23 -7.47 11.92
C GLN A 46 -1.04 -7.99 12.62
N PRO A 47 -2.07 -7.15 12.83
CA PRO A 47 -3.30 -7.58 13.50
C PRO A 47 -4.07 -8.63 12.69
N ASN A 48 -4.80 -9.50 13.41
CA ASN A 48 -5.62 -10.55 12.80
C ASN A 48 -6.85 -10.02 12.03
N TRP A 49 -7.32 -8.82 12.37
CA TRP A 49 -8.43 -8.17 11.70
C TRP A 49 -7.92 -6.94 10.95
N VAL A 50 -8.27 -6.86 9.67
CA VAL A 50 -7.86 -5.77 8.77
C VAL A 50 -9.04 -5.38 7.85
N PRO A 51 -9.09 -4.13 7.37
CA PRO A 51 -10.02 -3.73 6.32
C PRO A 51 -9.88 -4.57 5.04
N PRO A 52 -10.94 -4.67 4.20
CA PRO A 52 -10.92 -5.51 3.00
C PRO A 52 -9.99 -5.00 1.90
N ASN A 53 -9.56 -3.74 1.96
CA ASN A 53 -8.73 -3.08 0.97
C ASN A 53 -7.22 -3.10 1.31
N ILE A 54 -6.82 -3.80 2.38
CA ILE A 54 -5.43 -3.99 2.76
C ILE A 54 -5.08 -5.47 2.86
N LYS A 55 -3.85 -5.82 2.45
CA LYS A 55 -3.27 -7.16 2.59
C LYS A 55 -1.86 -7.05 3.15
N PHE A 56 -1.50 -8.00 4.01
CA PHE A 56 -0.15 -8.15 4.53
C PHE A 56 0.48 -9.44 3.99
N TYR A 57 1.72 -9.34 3.52
CA TYR A 57 2.51 -10.49 3.09
C TYR A 57 3.81 -10.54 3.87
N VAL A 58 4.19 -11.78 4.20
CA VAL A 58 5.53 -12.05 4.73
C VAL A 58 6.45 -12.28 3.53
N ASP A 59 7.24 -11.27 3.18
CA ASP A 59 8.15 -11.34 2.04
C ASP A 59 9.38 -10.45 2.24
N ASP A 60 10.42 -10.76 1.48
CA ASP A 60 11.70 -10.06 1.48
C ASP A 60 11.77 -9.09 0.30
N VAL A 61 11.84 -7.81 0.61
CA VAL A 61 11.80 -6.70 -0.36
C VAL A 61 13.06 -6.62 -1.23
N GLU A 62 14.14 -7.30 -0.84
CA GLU A 62 15.40 -7.36 -1.60
C GLU A 62 15.37 -8.44 -2.69
N LYS A 63 14.33 -9.28 -2.73
CA LYS A 63 14.15 -10.29 -3.77
C LYS A 63 13.56 -9.69 -5.05
N ASP A 64 13.61 -10.49 -6.10
CA ASP A 64 12.99 -10.15 -7.37
C ASP A 64 11.49 -9.92 -7.21
N TRP A 65 11.04 -8.79 -7.73
CA TRP A 65 9.64 -8.37 -7.65
C TRP A 65 8.81 -9.11 -8.69
N THR A 66 7.61 -9.54 -8.30
CA THR A 66 6.69 -10.29 -9.16
C THR A 66 5.67 -9.41 -9.89
N TYR A 67 5.61 -8.11 -9.57
CA TYR A 67 4.65 -7.18 -10.16
C TYR A 67 5.08 -6.74 -11.57
N GLY A 68 4.12 -6.73 -12.50
CA GLY A 68 4.32 -6.18 -13.84
C GLY A 68 4.19 -4.65 -13.90
N PRO A 69 4.47 -4.03 -15.06
CA PRO A 69 4.27 -2.59 -15.27
C PRO A 69 2.83 -2.11 -15.02
N ASP A 70 1.84 -2.94 -15.30
CA ASP A 70 0.41 -2.63 -15.10
C ASP A 70 0.00 -2.71 -13.60
N GLU A 71 0.89 -3.22 -12.75
CA GLU A 71 0.70 -3.37 -11.31
C GLU A 71 1.51 -2.34 -10.51
N ALA A 72 2.01 -1.29 -11.17
CA ALA A 72 2.79 -0.25 -10.54
C ALA A 72 2.05 0.41 -9.34
N PHE A 73 2.80 0.71 -8.29
CA PHE A 73 2.29 1.40 -7.11
C PHE A 73 2.31 2.91 -7.33
N ASN A 74 1.26 3.60 -6.88
CA ASN A 74 1.23 5.06 -6.90
C ASN A 74 2.01 5.67 -5.74
N ILE A 75 2.02 4.97 -4.61
CA ILE A 75 2.72 5.37 -3.39
C ILE A 75 3.49 4.18 -2.85
N ILE A 76 4.76 4.41 -2.53
CA ILE A 76 5.61 3.47 -1.83
C ILE A 76 6.10 4.18 -0.56
N HIS A 77 5.80 3.59 0.59
CA HIS A 77 6.32 3.97 1.89
C HIS A 77 7.31 2.90 2.35
N ALA A 78 8.43 3.32 2.95
CA ALA A 78 9.48 2.41 3.41
C ALA A 78 10.13 2.94 4.68
N ARG A 79 10.64 2.04 5.53
CA ARG A 79 11.31 2.33 6.80
C ARG A 79 12.69 1.72 6.88
#